data_AF-A0A2E3HDF9-F1
#
_entry.id   AF-A0A2E3HDF9-F1
#
_cell.length_a   1.000
_cell.length_b   1.000
_cell.length_c   1.000
_cell.angle_alpha   90.00
_cell.angle_beta   90.00
_cell.angle_gamma   90.00
#
_symmetry.space_group_name_H-M   'P 1'
#
loop_
_entity.id
_entity.type
_entity.pdbx_description
1 polymer ?
#
loop_
_entity_poly.entity_id
_entity_poly.type
_entity_poly.pdbx_seq_one_letter_code
_entity_poly.pdbx_strand_id
1 'polypeptide(L)'
;MILSAWARRRESKKAGGKTTQNRPASRYFLETWQSLVLNKCMAEDPPKFKIAREGQHFRCPDGQDLLELAEAEEFSVSGVAEALNLTNRQLEYAVERASGLRPKELFRRHRMLLARRLVAEGFSLQVIAHRLGFKHYTHFASEVKSYFDLPPRQFQKSVRALCPET
;
A
#
# COMPACT_ATOMS: atom_id res chain seq x y z
N MET A 1 -21.02 -21.37 -46.95
CA MET A 1 -19.98 -22.21 -47.60
C MET A 1 -19.05 -21.24 -48.33
N ILE A 2 -18.02 -20.75 -47.64
CA ILE A 2 -16.57 -21.06 -47.81
C ILE A 2 -16.04 -20.64 -49.19
N LEU A 3 -14.90 -19.94 -49.14
CA LEU A 3 -14.05 -19.35 -50.20
C LEU A 3 -14.21 -17.81 -50.26
N SER A 4 -13.18 -16.97 -50.25
CA SER A 4 -11.72 -17.17 -50.33
C SER A 4 -11.01 -15.79 -50.40
N ALA A 5 -9.68 -15.80 -50.25
CA ALA A 5 -8.70 -14.81 -50.75
C ALA A 5 -8.58 -13.47 -49.97
N TRP A 6 -7.49 -13.18 -49.24
CA TRP A 6 -6.12 -12.90 -49.73
C TRP A 6 -6.06 -12.05 -51.02
N ALA A 7 -6.05 -10.72 -50.88
CA ALA A 7 -5.34 -9.81 -51.80
C ALA A 7 -5.14 -8.45 -51.10
N ARG A 8 -3.92 -8.07 -50.69
CA ARG A 8 -2.89 -7.40 -51.49
C ARG A 8 -3.25 -5.93 -51.81
N ARG A 9 -2.39 -5.02 -51.33
CA ARG A 9 -1.67 -3.99 -52.14
C ARG A 9 -2.06 -2.50 -51.95
N ARG A 10 -0.98 -1.75 -51.64
CA ARG A 10 -0.62 -0.35 -52.03
C ARG A 10 -1.18 0.80 -51.18
N GLU A 11 -0.25 1.52 -50.52
CA GLU A 11 0.31 2.84 -50.91
C GLU A 11 -0.69 3.97 -50.60
N SER A 12 -0.36 5.17 -50.15
CA SER A 12 0.85 5.92 -49.81
C SER A 12 0.33 7.31 -49.38
N LYS A 13 1.23 8.21 -48.96
CA LYS A 13 1.05 9.67 -48.72
C LYS A 13 0.60 10.05 -47.30
N LYS A 14 1.49 10.62 -46.49
CA LYS A 14 2.01 12.01 -46.46
C LYS A 14 0.97 13.01 -45.92
N ALA A 15 1.32 13.62 -44.78
CA ALA A 15 1.44 15.06 -44.53
C ALA A 15 0.80 15.53 -43.21
N GLY A 16 1.51 16.42 -42.54
CA GLY A 16 0.90 17.54 -41.82
C GLY A 16 0.63 17.34 -40.33
N GLY A 17 1.57 17.80 -39.50
CA GLY A 17 1.26 18.09 -38.10
C GLY A 17 0.43 19.36 -37.95
N LYS A 18 -0.44 19.37 -36.94
CA LYS A 18 -0.42 20.28 -35.77
C LYS A 18 -1.78 20.23 -35.06
N THR A 19 -1.71 19.91 -33.76
CA THR A 19 -2.32 20.61 -32.62
C THR A 19 -3.56 21.46 -32.97
N THR A 20 -4.75 21.22 -32.42
CA THR A 20 -5.10 21.41 -31.00
C THR A 20 -6.40 20.66 -30.65
N GLN A 21 -6.30 19.53 -29.95
CA GLN A 21 -7.49 18.95 -29.32
C GLN A 21 -7.75 19.62 -27.98
N ASN A 22 -8.80 20.43 -28.02
CA ASN A 22 -9.64 20.90 -26.94
C ASN A 22 -9.90 19.78 -25.90
N ARG A 23 -9.52 20.02 -24.64
CA ARG A 23 -9.98 19.25 -23.46
C ARG A 23 -11.28 19.91 -22.99
N PRO A 24 -12.28 19.18 -22.47
CA PRO A 24 -12.15 18.88 -21.05
C PRO A 24 -12.78 17.55 -20.57
N ALA A 25 -12.25 17.14 -19.42
CA ALA A 25 -12.92 16.52 -18.29
C ALA A 25 -14.03 15.48 -18.56
N SER A 26 -13.66 14.20 -18.40
CA SER A 26 -14.32 13.25 -17.49
C SER A 26 -13.91 11.84 -17.90
N ARG A 27 -13.93 10.92 -16.93
CA ARG A 27 -13.69 9.47 -17.08
C ARG A 27 -12.23 9.05 -17.28
N TYR A 28 -11.52 8.81 -16.18
CA TYR A 28 -10.70 7.60 -16.05
C TYR A 28 -10.65 7.23 -14.56
N PHE A 29 -11.75 6.65 -14.06
CA PHE A 29 -11.81 6.11 -12.70
C PHE A 29 -11.65 4.59 -12.65
N LEU A 30 -11.82 3.78 -13.71
CA LEU A 30 -11.84 2.32 -13.51
C LEU A 30 -11.22 1.41 -14.59
N GLU A 31 -10.34 1.89 -15.49
CA GLU A 31 -9.81 1.02 -16.56
C GLU A 31 -8.32 1.18 -16.87
N THR A 32 -7.45 1.25 -15.85
CA THR A 32 -5.99 1.11 -16.07
C THR A 32 -5.26 0.29 -15.00
N TRP A 33 -5.91 -0.71 -14.42
CA TRP A 33 -5.20 -1.77 -13.66
C TRP A 33 -4.77 -2.97 -14.52
N GLN A 34 -4.94 -2.93 -15.85
CA GLN A 34 -4.47 -4.00 -16.74
C GLN A 34 -3.40 -3.57 -17.76
N SER A 35 -3.14 -2.28 -17.96
CA SER A 35 -2.19 -1.83 -19.00
C SER A 35 -0.81 -1.41 -18.47
N LEU A 36 -0.68 -1.10 -17.17
CA LEU A 36 0.61 -0.71 -16.56
C LEU A 36 1.50 -1.90 -16.15
N VAL A 37 1.03 -3.13 -16.40
CA VAL A 37 1.74 -4.38 -16.10
C VAL A 37 2.62 -4.84 -17.27
N LEU A 38 2.46 -4.29 -18.47
CA LEU A 38 2.97 -4.96 -19.69
C LEU A 38 4.22 -4.37 -20.36
N ASN A 39 4.94 -3.43 -19.74
CA ASN A 39 6.20 -2.95 -20.32
C ASN A 39 7.39 -3.14 -19.38
N LYS A 40 7.90 -4.38 -19.42
CA LYS A 40 9.33 -4.67 -19.64
C LYS A 40 10.32 -4.15 -18.59
N CYS A 41 10.72 -5.04 -17.68
CA CYS A 41 12.11 -5.16 -17.20
C CYS A 41 12.30 -6.54 -16.53
N MET A 42 12.67 -7.51 -17.36
CA MET A 42 13.66 -8.58 -17.15
C MET A 42 13.54 -9.54 -15.94
N ALA A 43 13.63 -10.84 -16.29
CA ALA A 43 13.93 -12.01 -15.48
C ALA A 43 14.26 -11.80 -13.99
N GLU A 44 13.31 -12.13 -13.12
CA GLU A 44 13.58 -12.56 -11.76
C GLU A 44 12.79 -13.85 -11.58
N ASP A 45 13.46 -14.92 -11.14
CA ASP A 45 12.81 -16.16 -10.70
C ASP A 45 11.56 -15.83 -9.85
N PRO A 46 10.50 -16.66 -9.88
CA PRO A 46 9.36 -16.46 -8.99
C PRO A 46 9.91 -16.21 -7.58
N PRO A 47 9.52 -15.13 -6.88
CA PRO A 47 10.17 -14.77 -5.64
C PRO A 47 10.09 -15.97 -4.70
N LYS A 48 11.25 -16.53 -4.35
CA LYS A 48 11.34 -17.65 -3.40
C LYS A 48 10.61 -17.31 -2.09
N PHE A 49 10.54 -16.02 -1.78
CA PHE A 49 9.91 -15.47 -0.60
C PHE A 49 8.37 -15.56 -0.68
N LYS A 50 7.79 -16.36 0.20
CA LYS A 50 6.33 -16.50 0.37
C LYS A 50 5.96 -16.01 1.77
N ILE A 51 5.09 -15.02 1.85
CA ILE A 51 4.47 -14.60 3.10
C ILE A 51 3.18 -15.41 3.25
N ALA A 52 3.04 -16.11 4.37
CA ALA A 52 1.82 -16.82 4.72
C ALA A 52 1.02 -15.97 5.72
N ARG A 53 -0.28 -15.84 5.47
CA ARG A 53 -1.18 -15.20 6.43
C ARG A 53 -1.76 -16.26 7.37
N GLU A 54 -1.39 -16.17 8.64
CA GLU A 54 -1.86 -17.05 9.70
C GLU A 54 -2.72 -16.23 10.68
N GLY A 55 -4.02 -16.12 10.36
CA GLY A 55 -4.94 -15.30 11.14
C GLY A 55 -4.59 -13.80 11.05
N GLN A 56 -4.07 -13.25 12.15
CA GLN A 56 -3.63 -11.86 12.28
C GLN A 56 -2.14 -11.67 11.98
N HIS A 57 -1.38 -12.76 11.91
CA HIS A 57 0.06 -12.76 11.73
C HIS A 57 0.42 -12.95 10.26
N PHE A 58 1.48 -12.28 9.82
CA PHE A 58 2.06 -12.44 8.48
C PHE A 58 3.44 -13.07 8.61
N ARG A 59 3.48 -14.41 8.54
CA ARG A 59 4.71 -15.18 8.72
C ARG A 59 5.59 -15.10 7.48
N CYS A 60 6.81 -14.64 7.69
CA CYS A 60 7.88 -14.70 6.72
C CYS A 60 8.57 -16.09 6.79
N PRO A 61 9.25 -16.54 5.73
CA PRO A 61 9.93 -17.83 5.69
C PRO A 61 11.03 -18.02 6.74
N ASP A 62 11.61 -16.93 7.22
CA ASP A 62 12.58 -16.88 8.34
C ASP A 62 11.94 -17.08 9.72
N GLY A 63 10.61 -17.14 9.79
CA GLY A 63 9.83 -17.29 11.01
C GLY A 63 9.40 -15.97 11.66
N GLN A 64 9.84 -14.82 11.14
CA GLN A 64 9.46 -13.51 11.69
C GLN A 64 8.04 -13.10 11.28
N ASP A 65 7.38 -12.31 12.13
CA ASP A 65 6.14 -11.63 11.73
C ASP A 65 6.46 -10.33 11.01
N LEU A 66 5.91 -10.17 9.81
CA LEU A 66 6.08 -8.96 9.01
C LEU A 66 5.61 -7.69 9.74
N LEU A 67 4.53 -7.77 10.53
CA LEU A 67 3.98 -6.62 11.24
C LEU A 67 4.85 -6.22 12.43
N GLU A 68 5.41 -7.20 13.15
CA GLU A 68 6.38 -6.94 14.23
C GLU A 68 7.67 -6.35 13.65
N LEU A 69 8.13 -6.87 12.50
CA LEU A 69 9.28 -6.32 11.80
C LEU A 69 9.00 -4.89 11.31
N ALA A 70 7.77 -4.61 10.85
CA ALA A 70 7.37 -3.26 10.50
C ALA A 70 7.38 -2.31 11.70
N GLU A 71 7.06 -2.77 12.91
CA GLU A 71 7.19 -1.95 14.12
C GLU A 71 8.66 -1.65 14.45
N ALA A 72 9.54 -2.66 14.35
CA ALA A 72 10.97 -2.50 14.59
C ALA A 72 11.63 -1.52 13.60
N GLU A 73 11.17 -1.53 12.34
CA GLU A 73 11.67 -0.68 11.25
C GLU A 73 10.86 0.64 11.09
N GLU A 74 10.17 1.09 12.14
CA GLU A 74 9.40 2.35 12.16
C GLU A 74 8.38 2.51 11.01
N PHE A 75 7.81 1.38 10.56
CA PHE A 75 6.87 1.25 9.44
C PHE A 75 7.46 1.67 8.09
N SER A 76 8.79 1.59 7.94
CA SER A 76 9.49 1.83 6.69
C SER A 76 9.44 0.61 5.76
N VAL A 77 8.94 0.79 4.54
CA VAL A 77 8.90 -0.30 3.54
C VAL A 77 10.31 -0.73 3.14
N SER A 78 11.24 0.23 2.97
CA SER A 78 12.61 -0.08 2.62
C SER A 78 13.37 -0.76 3.74
N GLY A 79 13.18 -0.31 4.99
CA GLY A 79 13.80 -0.94 6.17
C GLY A 79 13.37 -2.40 6.32
N VAL A 80 12.07 -2.67 6.18
CA VAL A 80 11.55 -4.06 6.21
C VAL A 80 12.08 -4.89 5.05
N ALA A 81 12.17 -4.32 3.84
CA ALA A 81 12.72 -5.04 2.69
C ALA A 81 14.20 -5.40 2.91
N GLU A 82 15.00 -4.45 3.39
CA GLU A 82 16.42 -4.65 3.70
C GLU A 82 16.60 -5.69 4.82
N ALA A 83 15.81 -5.63 5.88
CA ALA A 83 15.85 -6.61 6.97
C ALA A 83 15.54 -8.04 6.50
N LEU A 84 14.64 -8.19 5.53
CA LEU A 84 14.30 -9.48 4.91
C LEU A 84 15.25 -9.89 3.77
N ASN A 85 16.30 -9.10 3.48
CA ASN A 85 17.19 -9.26 2.33
C ASN A 85 16.45 -9.32 0.98
N LEU A 86 15.40 -8.49 0.84
CA LEU A 86 14.57 -8.36 -0.34
C LEU A 86 14.72 -7.00 -0.99
N THR A 87 14.42 -6.94 -2.28
CA THR A 87 14.14 -5.66 -2.94
C THR A 87 12.74 -5.16 -2.57
N ASN A 88 12.52 -3.84 -2.60
CA ASN A 88 11.20 -3.23 -2.38
C ASN A 88 10.11 -3.87 -3.26
N ARG A 89 10.43 -4.15 -4.53
CA ARG A 89 9.50 -4.75 -5.49
C ARG A 89 9.11 -6.19 -5.10
N GLN A 90 10.07 -7.00 -4.63
CA GLN A 90 9.80 -8.35 -4.15
C GLN A 90 8.92 -8.33 -2.90
N LEU A 91 9.19 -7.43 -1.96
CA LEU A 91 8.35 -7.23 -0.78
C LEU A 91 6.92 -6.82 -1.17
N GLU A 92 6.78 -5.86 -2.08
CA GLU A 92 5.47 -5.42 -2.57
C GLU A 92 4.64 -6.57 -3.13
N TYR A 93 5.23 -7.38 -4.02
CA TYR A 93 4.53 -8.53 -4.58
C TYR A 93 4.17 -9.59 -3.53
N ALA A 94 5.09 -9.89 -2.62
CA ALA A 94 4.85 -10.89 -1.57
C ALA A 94 3.70 -10.46 -0.64
N VAL A 95 3.69 -9.18 -0.23
CA VAL A 95 2.66 -8.63 0.66
C VAL A 95 1.32 -8.49 -0.07
N GLU A 96 1.32 -8.03 -1.32
CA GLU A 96 0.09 -7.91 -2.11
C GLU A 96 -0.55 -9.28 -2.35
N ARG A 97 0.25 -10.33 -2.58
CA ARG A 97 -0.25 -11.69 -2.72
C ARG A 97 -0.82 -12.26 -1.42
N ALA A 98 -0.23 -11.94 -0.27
CA ALA A 98 -0.65 -12.47 1.02
C ALA A 98 -1.82 -11.71 1.66
N SER A 99 -1.87 -10.39 1.48
CA SER A 99 -2.81 -9.49 2.16
C SER A 99 -3.85 -8.85 1.22
N GLY A 100 -3.59 -8.84 -0.09
CA GLY A 100 -4.36 -8.05 -1.07
C GLY A 100 -4.07 -6.55 -1.04
N LEU A 101 -3.11 -6.10 -0.22
CA LEU A 101 -2.77 -4.69 -0.01
C LEU A 101 -1.30 -4.42 -0.36
N ARG A 102 -1.00 -3.17 -0.69
CA ARG A 102 0.39 -2.71 -0.80
C ARG A 102 1.02 -2.64 0.61
N PRO A 103 2.34 -2.92 0.76
CA PRO A 103 3.03 -2.88 2.06
C PRO A 103 2.80 -1.59 2.84
N LYS A 104 2.91 -0.44 2.15
CA LYS A 104 2.69 0.87 2.76
C LYS A 104 1.31 1.01 3.40
N GLU A 105 0.28 0.52 2.74
CA GLU A 105 -1.10 0.57 3.26
C GLU A 105 -1.30 -0.44 4.38
N LEU A 106 -0.72 -1.64 4.28
CA LEU A 106 -0.75 -2.64 5.34
C LEU A 106 -0.12 -2.10 6.63
N PHE A 107 1.08 -1.52 6.52
CA PHE A 107 1.81 -0.94 7.65
C PHE A 107 1.09 0.26 8.23
N ARG A 108 0.51 1.11 7.38
CA ARG A 108 -0.34 2.22 7.83
C ARG A 108 -1.52 1.74 8.66
N ARG A 109 -2.24 0.70 8.20
CA ARG A 109 -3.37 0.11 8.94
C ARG A 109 -2.92 -0.45 10.29
N HIS A 110 -1.84 -1.22 10.30
CA HIS A 110 -1.27 -1.78 11.53
C HIS A 110 -0.90 -0.68 12.52
N ARG A 111 -0.19 0.35 12.05
CA ARG A 111 0.18 1.54 12.84
C ARG A 111 -1.02 2.23 13.48
N MET A 112 -2.14 2.34 12.76
CA MET A 112 -3.37 2.95 13.30
C MET A 112 -4.10 2.04 14.29
N LEU A 113 -4.07 0.72 14.10
CA LEU A 113 -4.58 -0.25 15.07
C LEU A 113 -3.80 -0.18 16.38
N LEU A 114 -2.47 -0.07 16.32
CA LEU A 114 -1.62 0.14 17.48
C LEU A 114 -1.89 1.48 18.16
N ALA A 115 -2.10 2.56 17.40
CA ALA A 115 -2.50 3.84 17.97
C ALA A 115 -3.78 3.73 18.80
N ARG A 116 -4.79 3.01 18.29
CA ARG A 116 -6.04 2.75 19.01
C ARG A 116 -5.80 1.95 20.28
N ARG A 117 -4.99 0.89 20.22
CA ARG A 117 -4.64 0.07 21.38
C ARG A 117 -3.94 0.90 22.46
N LEU A 118 -2.93 1.68 22.10
CA LEU A 118 -2.19 2.51 23.05
C LEU A 118 -3.06 3.62 23.68
N VAL A 119 -4.04 4.14 22.93
CA VAL A 119 -5.03 5.07 23.52
C VAL A 119 -5.90 4.36 24.57
N ALA A 120 -6.32 3.12 24.29
CA ALA A 120 -7.10 2.32 25.22
C ALA A 120 -6.29 1.96 26.47
N GLU A 121 -4.98 1.74 26.35
CA GLU A 121 -4.05 1.55 27.48
C GLU A 121 -3.76 2.85 28.27
N GLY A 122 -4.40 3.97 27.93
CA GLY A 122 -4.32 5.22 28.69
C GLY A 122 -3.17 6.15 28.31
N PHE A 123 -2.33 5.80 27.32
CA PHE A 123 -1.22 6.66 26.89
C PHE A 123 -1.70 8.01 26.31
N SER A 124 -0.85 9.04 26.41
CA SER A 124 -1.11 10.35 25.81
C SER A 124 -0.82 10.34 24.31
N LEU A 125 -1.57 11.12 23.52
CA LEU A 125 -1.41 11.16 22.06
C LEU A 125 0.01 11.58 21.61
N GLN A 126 0.71 12.40 22.40
CA GLN A 126 2.09 12.78 22.11
C GLN A 126 3.06 11.61 22.28
N VAL A 127 2.91 10.83 23.36
CA VAL A 127 3.72 9.63 23.60
C VAL A 127 3.45 8.58 22.52
N ILE A 128 2.18 8.41 22.12
CA ILE A 128 1.79 7.48 21.07
C ILE A 128 2.43 7.88 19.73
N ALA A 129 2.39 9.16 19.36
CA ALA A 129 3.02 9.63 18.13
C ALA A 129 4.51 9.28 18.09
N HIS A 130 5.23 9.52 19.19
CA HIS A 130 6.65 9.19 19.27
C HIS A 130 6.91 7.69 19.20
N ARG A 131 6.17 6.88 19.97
CA ARG A 131 6.31 5.41 19.99
C ARG A 131 6.03 4.77 18.63
N LEU A 132 5.09 5.31 17.88
CA LEU A 132 4.77 4.80 16.55
C LEU A 132 5.75 5.30 15.47
N GLY A 133 6.82 6.03 15.81
CA GLY A 133 7.83 6.50 14.86
C GLY A 133 7.43 7.76 14.07
N PHE A 134 6.51 8.60 14.58
CA PHE A 134 6.21 9.88 13.95
C PHE A 134 7.20 10.95 14.40
N LYS A 135 7.86 11.62 13.44
CA LYS A 135 8.78 12.73 13.71
C LYS A 135 8.11 13.92 14.39
N HIS A 136 6.87 14.22 13.99
CA HIS A 136 6.11 15.34 14.55
C HIS A 136 4.66 14.94 14.83
N TYR A 137 4.11 15.50 15.91
CA TYR A 137 2.72 15.30 16.31
C TYR A 137 1.71 15.69 15.23
N THR A 138 1.97 16.76 14.47
CA THR A 138 1.07 17.24 13.41
C THR A 138 0.86 16.20 12.30
N HIS A 139 1.89 15.42 11.97
CA HIS A 139 1.77 14.32 11.00
C HIS A 139 0.89 13.20 11.56
N PHE A 140 1.14 12.79 12.81
CA PHE A 140 0.30 11.81 13.49
C PHE A 140 -1.17 12.26 13.56
N ALA A 141 -1.42 13.51 13.94
CA ALA A 141 -2.76 14.07 14.05
C ALA A 141 -3.52 14.05 12.71
N SER A 142 -2.84 14.38 11.62
CA SER A 142 -3.39 14.36 10.27
C SER A 142 -3.69 12.93 9.81
N GLU A 143 -2.80 11.98 10.10
CA GLU A 143 -2.99 10.57 9.79
C GLU A 143 -4.15 9.95 10.55
N VAL A 144 -4.25 10.19 11.86
CA VAL A 144 -5.40 9.72 12.68
C VAL A 144 -6.72 10.26 12.12
N LYS A 145 -6.77 11.56 11.79
CA LYS A 145 -7.95 12.16 11.20
C LYS A 145 -8.28 11.54 9.84
N SER A 146 -7.29 11.30 8.99
CA SER A 146 -7.50 10.69 7.67
C SER A 146 -7.93 9.23 7.75
N TYR A 147 -7.56 8.50 8.81
CA TYR A 147 -7.81 7.07 8.92
C TYR A 147 -9.11 6.75 9.67
N PHE A 148 -9.40 7.48 10.75
CA PHE A 148 -10.58 7.25 11.59
C PHE A 148 -11.70 8.26 11.35
N ASP A 149 -11.51 9.23 10.46
CA ASP A 149 -12.42 10.35 10.22
C ASP A 149 -12.76 11.17 11.49
N LEU A 150 -11.89 11.09 12.50
CA LEU A 150 -12.06 11.74 13.80
C LEU A 150 -10.83 12.61 14.15
N PRO A 151 -11.02 13.85 14.62
CA PRO A 151 -9.94 14.63 15.20
C PRO A 151 -9.26 13.88 16.37
N PRO A 152 -7.94 14.03 16.60
CA PRO A 152 -7.20 13.22 17.56
C PRO A 152 -7.77 13.21 18.98
N ARG A 153 -8.28 14.35 19.46
CA ARG A 153 -8.92 14.45 20.78
C ARG A 153 -10.25 13.69 20.86
N GLN A 154 -11.04 13.74 19.79
CA GLN A 154 -12.31 13.00 19.72
C GLN A 154 -12.05 11.51 19.60
N PHE A 155 -11.06 11.12 18.78
CA PHE A 155 -10.56 9.75 18.71
C PHE A 155 -10.12 9.24 20.09
N GLN A 156 -9.35 10.02 20.86
CA GLN A 156 -8.93 9.63 22.20
C GLN A 156 -10.14 9.40 23.12
N LYS A 157 -11.10 10.32 23.10
CA LYS A 157 -12.31 10.23 23.91
C LYS A 157 -13.18 9.03 23.51
N SER A 158 -13.36 8.79 22.22
CA SER A 158 -14.20 7.69 21.73
C SER A 158 -13.61 6.34 22.09
N VAL A 159 -12.30 6.16 21.93
CA VAL A 159 -11.63 4.90 22.30
C VAL A 159 -11.70 4.65 23.81
N ARG A 160 -11.45 5.67 24.64
CA ARG A 160 -11.56 5.54 26.11
C ARG A 160 -13.00 5.30 26.58
N ALA A 161 -13.99 5.83 25.88
CA ALA A 161 -15.40 5.57 26.20
C ALA A 161 -15.82 4.12 25.90
N LEU A 162 -15.19 3.48 24.90
CA LEU A 162 -15.46 2.09 24.53
C LEU A 162 -14.78 1.07 25.45
N CYS A 163 -13.71 1.48 26.13
CA CYS A 163 -13.00 0.68 27.13
C CYS A 163 -13.07 1.39 28.49
N PRO A 164 -14.22 1.36 29.19
CA PRO A 164 -14.26 1.83 30.57
C PRO A 164 -13.34 0.94 31.41
N GLU A 165 -12.26 1.54 31.91
CA GLU A 165 -11.43 0.99 32.99
C GLU A 165 -12.39 0.46 34.08
N THR A 166 -12.36 -0.84 34.35
CA THR A 166 -13.15 -1.46 35.43
C THR A 166 -12.36 -1.44 36.71
#